data_AF-A0A8H6GAD7-F1
#
_entry.id   AF-A0A8H6GAD7-F1
#
_cell.length_a   1.000
_cell.length_b   1.000
_cell.length_c   1.000
_cell.angle_alpha   90.00
_cell.angle_beta   90.00
_cell.angle_gamma   90.00
#
_symmetry.space_group_name_H-M   'P 1'
#
loop_
_entity.id
_entity.type
_entity.pdbx_description
1 polymer ?
#
loop_
_entity_poly.entity_id
_entity_poly.type
_entity_poly.pdbx_seq_one_letter_code
_entity_poly.pdbx_strand_id
1 'polypeptide(L)'
;MGSISSNDQIEYLFHHLFLPPKLPGGDDMSAPNTIFLTNFVLQTLQRFAIELGEKDTMVVEPVISMLQTMPVMTDPKGLDHVGVQKALQCLSFDNPVALFHIAAQNAGLLIRKSGNSFCFETFELSPTNAAVMATKGRLIRQFPDTATEMSSEDFENQAFQEVLANTLVKMSHQRVSEAQPKARKAGKDHHEDRETTGPRIVTELLTSILRGIGKLAKVKGIYKNTREEISYSSSKLPWRRSPVWLLIRVGLQLTMSRLSDGSDDIYKRFMVYLMAQVLLRANQALVPSELLHIMMTKISCRLCKLEGLRNDKWLSTVRDVVSAASKNLKERWERICNHSEKQLDIASLSSIKMKEHLLFSIPEIDNFLASISHRGSNNDTSTFSPIAHVSYFNADSLPVVRTPSDDSYVQFNLAMIESWVQYNLNQWIEKHLHEESVCASLKVLIESYHSAARACYSTRPEAASRMLLTIGEIWIATDKATLHNYPMLREYDAEVPTEIWQALLLQSKTDMIRLQRLETYLMGRKRTPSKPSVFRSFGDSMSFPVRYFQQSPILQSKKVSIEERAELDKQAKIKEFSHLKDRYNDLMQQTRQQSSYFK
;
A
#
# COMPACT_ATOMS: atom_id res chain seq x y z
N MET A 1 18.49 -39.23 3.00
CA MET A 1 17.18 -38.64 2.66
C MET A 1 16.38 -38.55 3.95
N GLY A 2 16.29 -37.37 4.58
CA GLY A 2 15.45 -37.21 5.76
C GLY A 2 13.97 -37.24 5.33
N SER A 3 13.12 -37.96 6.05
CA SER A 3 11.67 -37.89 5.81
C SER A 3 11.18 -36.49 6.15
N ILE A 4 10.53 -35.84 5.19
CA ILE A 4 9.89 -34.54 5.39
C ILE A 4 8.71 -34.77 6.32
N SER A 5 8.56 -33.97 7.37
CA SER A 5 7.43 -34.12 8.28
C SER A 5 6.12 -33.72 7.59
N SER A 6 4.99 -34.30 8.03
CA SER A 6 3.67 -33.92 7.53
C SER A 6 3.40 -32.41 7.64
N ASN A 7 4.01 -31.73 8.63
CA ASN A 7 3.85 -30.29 8.83
C ASN A 7 4.61 -29.47 7.78
N ASP A 8 5.84 -29.87 7.44
CA ASP A 8 6.65 -29.17 6.42
C ASP A 8 5.97 -29.23 5.04
N GLN A 9 5.31 -30.35 4.73
CA GLN A 9 4.54 -30.52 3.49
C GLN A 9 3.30 -29.61 3.45
N ILE A 10 2.58 -29.47 4.56
CA ILE A 10 1.44 -28.54 4.66
C ILE A 10 1.92 -27.09 4.55
N GLU A 11 3.05 -26.77 5.17
CA GLU A 11 3.67 -25.45 5.10
C GLU A 11 4.10 -25.10 3.67
N TYR A 12 4.70 -26.05 2.93
CA TYR A 12 4.99 -25.89 1.51
C TYR A 12 3.71 -25.58 0.70
N LEU A 13 2.62 -26.35 0.88
CA LEU A 13 1.35 -26.05 0.22
C LEU A 13 0.81 -24.68 0.62
N PHE A 14 0.94 -24.29 1.89
CA PHE A 14 0.50 -22.98 2.37
C PHE A 14 1.26 -21.85 1.67
N HIS A 15 2.58 -21.90 1.60
CA HIS A 15 3.40 -20.91 0.92
C HIS A 15 3.04 -20.77 -0.56
N HIS A 16 2.85 -21.88 -1.27
CA HIS A 16 2.66 -21.86 -2.72
C HIS A 16 1.20 -21.63 -3.16
N LEU A 17 0.20 -22.15 -2.44
CA LEU A 17 -1.23 -22.00 -2.79
C LEU A 17 -1.84 -20.75 -2.12
N PHE A 18 -1.52 -20.49 -0.85
CA PHE A 18 -2.10 -19.39 -0.07
C PHE A 18 -1.26 -18.13 -0.10
N LEU A 19 0.05 -18.22 -0.32
CA LEU A 19 0.95 -17.06 -0.42
C LEU A 19 0.72 -16.07 0.75
N PRO A 20 1.04 -16.50 1.98
CA PRO A 20 0.80 -15.74 3.21
C PRO A 20 1.71 -14.50 3.32
N PRO A 21 1.46 -13.60 4.29
CA PRO A 21 2.29 -12.42 4.51
C PRO A 21 3.76 -12.73 4.85
N LYS A 22 4.01 -13.80 5.62
CA LYS A 22 5.36 -14.28 5.95
C LYS A 22 5.72 -15.43 5.02
N LEU A 23 6.74 -15.24 4.19
CA LEU A 23 7.25 -16.22 3.24
C LEU A 23 8.60 -16.77 3.70
N PRO A 24 9.04 -17.95 3.21
CA PRO A 24 10.37 -18.46 3.49
C PRO A 24 11.46 -17.47 3.06
N GLY A 25 12.57 -17.45 3.78
CA GLY A 25 13.72 -16.60 3.46
C GLY A 25 14.67 -17.19 2.41
N GLY A 26 14.41 -18.40 1.94
CA GLY A 26 15.25 -19.11 0.98
C GLY A 26 14.48 -20.16 0.21
N ASP A 27 15.09 -20.62 -0.87
CA ASP A 27 14.52 -21.64 -1.75
C ASP A 27 14.09 -22.90 -0.98
N ASP A 28 12.82 -23.27 -1.14
CA ASP A 28 12.20 -24.48 -0.57
C ASP A 28 11.84 -25.51 -1.65
N MET A 29 12.29 -25.28 -2.89
CA MET A 29 12.05 -26.17 -4.02
C MET A 29 12.90 -27.43 -3.88
N SER A 30 12.22 -28.58 -3.91
CA SER A 30 12.86 -29.89 -3.92
C SER A 30 12.02 -30.88 -4.72
N ALA A 31 12.64 -31.96 -5.21
CA ALA A 31 11.93 -33.02 -5.90
C ALA A 31 10.80 -33.63 -5.02
N PRO A 32 11.02 -33.95 -3.73
CA PRO A 32 9.94 -34.42 -2.86
C PRO A 32 8.77 -33.42 -2.72
N ASN A 33 9.05 -32.13 -2.52
CA ASN A 33 7.99 -31.10 -2.40
C ASN A 33 7.20 -30.95 -3.70
N THR A 34 7.88 -31.04 -4.84
CA THR A 34 7.27 -30.97 -6.18
C THR A 34 6.37 -32.17 -6.44
N ILE A 35 6.83 -33.38 -6.11
CA ILE A 35 6.06 -34.62 -6.20
C ILE A 35 4.84 -34.53 -5.28
N PHE A 36 5.04 -34.08 -4.04
CA PHE A 36 3.96 -33.93 -3.07
C PHE A 36 2.88 -32.95 -3.55
N LEU A 37 3.25 -31.78 -4.05
CA LEU A 37 2.31 -30.81 -4.62
C LEU A 37 1.51 -31.41 -5.78
N THR A 38 2.20 -32.06 -6.72
CA THR A 38 1.56 -32.64 -7.91
C THR A 38 0.57 -33.73 -7.52
N ASN A 39 0.98 -34.66 -6.64
CA ASN A 39 0.13 -35.73 -6.13
C ASN A 39 -1.05 -35.19 -5.31
N PHE A 40 -0.83 -34.16 -4.50
CA PHE A 40 -1.89 -33.54 -3.72
C PHE A 40 -2.96 -32.91 -4.63
N VAL A 41 -2.55 -32.19 -5.68
CA VAL A 41 -3.48 -31.63 -6.66
C VAL A 41 -4.23 -32.73 -7.40
N LEU A 42 -3.53 -33.78 -7.84
CA LEU A 42 -4.14 -34.92 -8.55
C LEU A 42 -5.20 -35.63 -7.70
N GLN A 43 -4.84 -36.03 -6.46
CA GLN A 43 -5.78 -36.70 -5.55
C GLN A 43 -6.99 -35.82 -5.24
N THR A 44 -6.76 -34.52 -5.06
CA THR A 44 -7.83 -33.55 -4.82
C THR A 44 -8.73 -33.40 -6.05
N LEU A 45 -8.17 -33.43 -7.26
CA LEU A 45 -8.92 -33.36 -8.51
C LEU A 45 -9.76 -34.61 -8.74
N GLN A 46 -9.23 -35.80 -8.46
CA GLN A 46 -9.97 -37.07 -8.50
C GLN A 46 -11.15 -37.05 -7.52
N ARG A 47 -10.94 -36.57 -6.30
CA ARG A 47 -12.01 -36.43 -5.31
C ARG A 47 -13.07 -35.41 -5.76
N PHE A 48 -12.62 -34.28 -6.33
CA PHE A 48 -13.51 -33.25 -6.87
C PHE A 48 -14.38 -33.80 -8.00
N ALA A 49 -13.83 -34.62 -8.89
CA ALA A 49 -14.55 -35.26 -9.99
C ALA A 49 -15.69 -36.18 -9.52
N ILE A 50 -15.51 -36.89 -8.40
CA ILE A 50 -16.55 -37.72 -7.77
C ILE A 50 -17.69 -36.85 -7.19
N GLU A 51 -17.37 -35.63 -6.77
CA GLU A 51 -18.32 -34.69 -6.15
C GLU A 51 -18.94 -33.70 -7.16
N LEU A 52 -18.63 -33.84 -8.44
CA LEU A 52 -19.22 -33.11 -9.57
C LEU A 52 -20.37 -33.90 -10.22
N GLY A 53 -21.22 -33.19 -10.99
CA GLY A 53 -22.20 -33.85 -11.86
C GLY A 53 -21.55 -34.40 -13.14
N GLU A 54 -22.15 -35.42 -13.75
CA GLU A 54 -21.59 -36.17 -14.88
C GLU A 54 -21.04 -35.30 -16.02
N LYS A 55 -21.78 -34.24 -16.40
CA LYS A 55 -21.37 -33.31 -17.47
C LYS A 55 -20.06 -32.57 -17.15
N ASP A 56 -19.89 -32.14 -15.89
CA ASP A 56 -18.69 -31.42 -15.46
C ASP A 56 -17.50 -32.38 -15.27
N THR A 57 -17.77 -33.65 -14.91
CA THR A 57 -16.74 -34.68 -14.78
C THR A 57 -16.01 -34.93 -16.11
N MET A 58 -16.71 -34.93 -17.25
CA MET A 58 -16.09 -35.09 -18.57
C MET A 58 -15.04 -34.02 -18.89
N VAL A 59 -15.18 -32.81 -18.33
CA VAL A 59 -14.22 -31.71 -18.49
C VAL A 59 -12.96 -31.95 -17.65
N VAL A 60 -13.11 -32.64 -16.52
CA VAL A 60 -12.06 -32.86 -15.53
C VAL A 60 -11.20 -34.08 -15.86
N GLU A 61 -11.75 -35.12 -16.49
CA GLU A 61 -11.03 -36.36 -16.82
C GLU A 61 -9.73 -36.14 -17.65
N PRO A 62 -9.73 -35.35 -18.74
CA PRO A 62 -8.49 -35.07 -19.48
C PRO A 62 -7.41 -34.39 -18.62
N VAL A 63 -7.83 -33.64 -17.61
CA VAL A 63 -6.94 -32.94 -16.69
C VAL A 63 -6.38 -33.88 -15.63
N ILE A 64 -7.18 -34.85 -15.17
CA ILE A 64 -6.72 -35.94 -14.31
C ILE A 64 -5.64 -36.74 -15.04
N SER A 65 -5.92 -37.17 -16.27
CA SER A 65 -4.96 -37.92 -17.10
C SER A 65 -3.65 -37.12 -17.30
N MET A 66 -3.74 -35.85 -17.69
CA MET A 66 -2.59 -34.95 -17.83
C MET A 66 -1.72 -34.89 -16.56
N LEU A 67 -2.34 -34.80 -15.37
CA LEU A 67 -1.61 -34.79 -14.09
C LEU A 67 -1.07 -36.16 -13.68
N GLN A 68 -1.71 -37.26 -14.09
CA GLN A 68 -1.21 -38.62 -13.88
C GLN A 68 0.03 -38.92 -14.73
N THR A 69 0.09 -38.39 -15.95
CA THR A 69 1.25 -38.57 -16.84
C THR A 69 2.48 -37.79 -16.36
N MET A 70 2.29 -36.64 -15.71
CA MET A 70 3.39 -35.75 -15.35
C MET A 70 4.47 -36.41 -14.46
N PRO A 71 4.14 -37.16 -13.37
CA PRO A 71 5.13 -37.92 -12.61
C PRO A 71 5.81 -39.04 -13.41
N VAL A 72 5.11 -39.66 -14.36
CA VAL A 72 5.65 -40.76 -15.20
C VAL A 72 6.75 -40.25 -16.14
N MET A 73 6.68 -38.98 -16.55
CA MET A 73 7.66 -38.33 -17.42
C MET A 73 8.88 -37.78 -16.68
N THR A 74 8.93 -37.86 -15.34
CA THR A 74 9.89 -37.11 -14.53
C THR A 74 10.81 -38.04 -13.74
N ASP A 75 12.09 -37.72 -13.70
CA ASP A 75 13.08 -38.32 -12.81
C ASP A 75 13.67 -37.27 -11.85
N PRO A 76 14.57 -37.64 -10.92
CA PRO A 76 15.20 -36.67 -10.02
C PRO A 76 16.05 -35.58 -10.71
N LYS A 77 16.43 -35.76 -11.97
CA LYS A 77 17.31 -34.84 -12.73
C LYS A 77 16.54 -33.95 -13.72
N GLY A 78 15.30 -34.27 -14.05
CA GLY A 78 14.49 -33.59 -15.05
C GLY A 78 13.44 -34.52 -15.65
N LEU A 79 13.29 -34.49 -16.97
CA LEU A 79 12.42 -35.41 -17.70
C LEU A 79 13.16 -36.73 -17.99
N ASP A 80 12.44 -37.84 -17.91
CA ASP A 80 12.90 -39.17 -18.30
C ASP A 80 12.55 -39.49 -19.75
N HIS A 81 13.49 -40.08 -20.50
CA HIS A 81 13.29 -40.37 -21.92
C HIS A 81 12.15 -41.35 -22.18
N VAL A 82 12.10 -42.46 -21.44
CA VAL A 82 11.09 -43.51 -21.63
C VAL A 82 9.70 -42.97 -21.29
N GLY A 83 9.61 -42.24 -20.17
CA GLY A 83 8.38 -41.57 -19.75
C GLY A 83 7.87 -40.55 -20.76
N VAL A 84 8.75 -39.68 -21.28
CA VAL A 84 8.40 -38.69 -22.31
C VAL A 84 7.95 -39.35 -23.60
N GLN A 85 8.70 -40.35 -24.10
CA GLN A 85 8.35 -41.06 -25.32
C GLN A 85 6.99 -41.75 -25.21
N LYS A 86 6.73 -42.42 -24.08
CA LYS A 86 5.42 -43.03 -23.80
C LYS A 86 4.30 -41.99 -23.75
N ALA A 87 4.54 -40.84 -23.12
CA ALA A 87 3.55 -39.77 -23.06
C ALA A 87 3.22 -39.21 -24.44
N LEU A 88 4.21 -39.04 -25.32
CA LEU A 88 3.99 -38.59 -26.70
C LEU A 88 3.17 -39.62 -27.51
N GLN A 89 3.47 -40.91 -27.34
CA GLN A 89 2.75 -42.02 -28.01
C GLN A 89 1.31 -42.19 -27.50
N CYS A 90 1.07 -41.91 -26.22
CA CYS A 90 -0.26 -42.06 -25.61
C CYS A 90 -1.20 -40.86 -25.85
N LEU A 91 -0.71 -39.76 -26.45
CA LEU A 91 -1.57 -38.62 -26.78
C LEU A 91 -2.62 -39.01 -27.82
N SER A 92 -3.88 -39.03 -27.39
CA SER A 92 -5.02 -39.48 -28.20
C SER A 92 -6.24 -38.59 -27.97
N PHE A 93 -7.39 -38.91 -28.55
CA PHE A 93 -8.63 -38.19 -28.24
C PHE A 93 -9.08 -38.41 -26.79
N ASP A 94 -8.81 -39.58 -26.23
CA ASP A 94 -9.14 -39.93 -24.84
C ASP A 94 -8.15 -39.31 -23.84
N ASN A 95 -6.90 -39.11 -24.28
CA ASN A 95 -5.85 -38.45 -23.49
C ASN A 95 -5.27 -37.27 -24.28
N PRO A 96 -6.03 -36.17 -24.44
CA PRO A 96 -5.73 -35.15 -25.43
C PRO A 96 -4.64 -34.16 -25.00
N VAL A 97 -4.12 -34.23 -23.77
CA VAL A 97 -3.18 -33.22 -23.24
C VAL A 97 -2.03 -33.84 -22.47
N ALA A 98 -0.80 -33.41 -22.77
CA ALA A 98 0.40 -33.69 -21.98
C ALA A 98 1.06 -32.37 -21.54
N LEU A 99 1.56 -32.34 -20.32
CA LEU A 99 2.13 -31.14 -19.68
C LEU A 99 3.55 -31.42 -19.19
N PHE A 100 4.50 -30.63 -19.68
CA PHE A 100 5.93 -30.84 -19.45
C PHE A 100 6.53 -29.66 -18.66
N HIS A 101 7.29 -29.99 -17.62
CA HIS A 101 8.10 -29.03 -16.87
C HIS A 101 9.53 -29.04 -17.41
N ILE A 102 9.93 -28.01 -18.16
CA ILE A 102 11.28 -27.90 -18.70
C ILE A 102 12.10 -27.01 -17.74
N ALA A 103 12.45 -27.60 -16.60
CA ALA A 103 12.96 -26.89 -15.42
C ALA A 103 14.19 -26.02 -15.70
N ALA A 104 15.22 -26.57 -16.37
CA ALA A 104 16.46 -25.83 -16.64
C ALA A 104 16.29 -24.66 -17.61
N GLN A 105 15.17 -24.58 -18.35
CA GLN A 105 14.85 -23.45 -19.24
C GLN A 105 13.71 -22.57 -18.72
N ASN A 106 13.28 -22.71 -17.46
CA ASN A 106 12.22 -21.88 -16.90
C ASN A 106 10.92 -21.85 -17.75
N ALA A 107 10.55 -22.99 -18.33
CA ALA A 107 9.47 -23.05 -19.30
C ALA A 107 8.53 -24.23 -19.07
N GLY A 108 7.26 -24.01 -19.42
CA GLY A 108 6.24 -25.02 -19.57
C GLY A 108 5.98 -25.30 -21.04
N LEU A 109 5.68 -26.56 -21.34
CA LEU A 109 5.16 -26.98 -22.64
C LEU A 109 3.87 -27.76 -22.42
N LEU A 110 2.81 -27.37 -23.11
CA LEU A 110 1.56 -28.11 -23.21
C LEU A 110 1.41 -28.60 -24.64
N ILE A 111 1.27 -29.91 -24.82
CA ILE A 111 0.96 -30.52 -26.11
C ILE A 111 -0.48 -30.97 -26.06
N ARG A 112 -1.28 -30.55 -27.05
CA ARG A 112 -2.70 -30.90 -27.15
C ARG A 112 -3.03 -31.52 -28.50
N LYS A 113 -3.75 -32.65 -28.52
CA LYS A 113 -4.40 -33.16 -29.73
C LYS A 113 -5.68 -32.37 -30.00
N SER A 114 -5.83 -31.85 -31.21
CA SER A 114 -7.03 -31.13 -31.67
C SER A 114 -7.40 -31.56 -33.09
N GLY A 115 -8.47 -32.34 -33.22
CA GLY A 115 -8.84 -32.94 -34.49
C GLY A 115 -7.69 -33.77 -35.07
N ASN A 116 -7.28 -33.46 -36.30
CA ASN A 116 -6.18 -34.14 -36.99
C ASN A 116 -4.83 -33.42 -36.87
N SER A 117 -4.62 -32.71 -35.75
CA SER A 117 -3.40 -31.93 -35.51
C SER A 117 -3.00 -31.96 -34.04
N PHE A 118 -1.73 -31.61 -33.79
CA PHE A 118 -1.17 -31.42 -32.46
C PHE A 118 -0.72 -29.97 -32.31
N CYS A 119 -1.12 -29.35 -31.21
CA CYS A 119 -0.75 -27.98 -30.87
C CYS A 119 0.27 -27.99 -29.71
N PHE A 120 1.42 -27.39 -29.96
CA PHE A 120 2.51 -27.18 -29.01
C PHE A 120 2.42 -25.76 -28.47
N GLU A 121 2.21 -25.63 -27.16
CA GLU A 121 2.00 -24.36 -26.48
C GLU A 121 3.11 -24.16 -25.44
N THR A 122 4.01 -23.20 -25.68
CA THR A 122 5.15 -22.92 -24.80
C THR A 122 4.94 -21.62 -24.03
N PHE A 123 5.43 -21.58 -22.79
CA PHE A 123 5.32 -20.39 -21.95
C PHE A 123 6.35 -20.34 -20.82
N GLU A 124 6.70 -19.14 -20.37
CA GLU A 124 7.56 -18.91 -19.22
C GLU A 124 6.90 -19.29 -17.87
N LEU A 125 7.65 -19.87 -16.93
CA LEU A 125 7.12 -20.21 -15.60
C LEU A 125 7.40 -19.16 -14.53
N SER A 126 8.63 -18.68 -14.41
CA SER A 126 9.02 -17.69 -13.40
C SER A 126 9.49 -16.39 -14.05
N PRO A 127 8.87 -15.25 -13.75
CA PRO A 127 9.32 -13.97 -14.28
C PRO A 127 10.64 -13.53 -13.64
N THR A 128 11.30 -12.55 -14.25
CA THR A 128 12.54 -11.97 -13.73
C THR A 128 12.33 -11.25 -12.40
N ASN A 129 13.39 -11.15 -11.59
CA ASN A 129 13.33 -10.43 -10.32
C ASN A 129 12.92 -8.97 -10.51
N ALA A 130 13.43 -8.32 -11.56
CA ALA A 130 13.06 -6.96 -11.90
C ALA A 130 11.55 -6.81 -12.16
N ALA A 131 10.95 -7.73 -12.93
CA ALA A 131 9.52 -7.70 -13.21
C ALA A 131 8.69 -7.91 -11.94
N VAL A 132 9.11 -8.81 -11.04
CA VAL A 132 8.44 -9.02 -9.75
C VAL A 132 8.52 -7.77 -8.87
N MET A 133 9.72 -7.24 -8.66
CA MET A 133 9.95 -6.12 -7.74
C MET A 133 9.36 -4.79 -8.25
N ALA A 134 9.34 -4.56 -9.57
CA ALA A 134 8.78 -3.34 -10.15
C ALA A 134 7.24 -3.33 -10.17
N THR A 135 6.59 -4.50 -10.11
CA THR A 135 5.14 -4.61 -10.27
C THR A 135 4.41 -4.22 -9.00
N LYS A 136 3.61 -3.15 -9.07
CA LYS A 136 2.63 -2.83 -8.03
C LYS A 136 1.39 -3.71 -8.19
N GLY A 137 1.09 -4.54 -7.20
CA GLY A 137 -0.14 -5.34 -7.18
C GLY A 137 0.00 -6.73 -7.81
N ARG A 138 -0.32 -6.89 -9.09
CA ARG A 138 -0.32 -8.20 -9.79
C ARG A 138 0.34 -8.08 -11.16
N LEU A 139 1.23 -9.01 -11.46
CA LEU A 139 1.84 -9.12 -12.77
C LEU A 139 0.84 -9.78 -13.72
N ILE A 140 0.54 -9.14 -14.84
CA ILE A 140 -0.38 -9.68 -15.84
C ILE A 140 0.46 -10.47 -16.85
N ARG A 141 0.20 -11.77 -16.96
CA ARG A 141 0.92 -12.68 -17.85
C ARG A 141 -0.07 -13.40 -18.76
N GLN A 142 0.28 -13.55 -20.03
CA GLN A 142 -0.52 -14.26 -21.02
C GLN A 142 0.00 -15.69 -21.17
N PHE A 143 -0.90 -16.65 -21.37
CA PHE A 143 -0.54 -18.05 -21.61
C PHE A 143 -1.39 -18.66 -22.74
N PRO A 144 -0.79 -19.42 -23.67
CA PRO A 144 0.65 -19.58 -23.85
C PRO A 144 1.32 -18.32 -24.44
N ASP A 145 2.65 -18.29 -24.45
CA ASP A 145 3.44 -17.25 -25.11
C ASP A 145 3.46 -17.48 -26.62
N THR A 146 3.67 -18.74 -27.03
CA THR A 146 3.62 -19.14 -28.44
C THR A 146 2.90 -20.46 -28.63
N ALA A 147 2.26 -20.63 -29.80
CA ALA A 147 1.61 -21.87 -30.18
C ALA A 147 2.02 -22.30 -31.60
N THR A 148 2.28 -23.59 -31.80
CA THR A 148 2.64 -24.17 -33.10
C THR A 148 1.77 -25.39 -33.36
N GLU A 149 1.12 -25.44 -34.52
CA GLU A 149 0.28 -26.56 -34.95
C GLU A 149 1.05 -27.45 -35.93
N MET A 150 0.92 -28.76 -35.77
CA MET A 150 1.55 -29.80 -36.58
C MET A 150 0.51 -30.85 -36.99
N SER A 151 0.65 -31.44 -38.17
CA SER A 151 -0.25 -32.51 -38.62
C SER A 151 -0.10 -33.77 -37.76
N SER A 152 -1.13 -34.63 -37.70
CA SER A 152 -0.98 -35.95 -37.06
C SER A 152 0.11 -36.78 -37.73
N GLU A 153 0.25 -36.72 -39.06
CA GLU A 153 1.25 -37.48 -39.82
C GLU A 153 2.68 -37.14 -39.40
N ASP A 154 3.00 -35.85 -39.29
CA ASP A 154 4.32 -35.38 -38.87
C ASP A 154 4.58 -35.72 -37.39
N PHE A 155 3.56 -35.56 -36.53
CA PHE A 155 3.70 -35.81 -35.10
C PHE A 155 3.83 -37.31 -34.76
N GLU A 156 3.09 -38.17 -35.46
CA GLU A 156 3.06 -39.62 -35.23
C GLU A 156 4.25 -40.32 -35.90
N ASN A 157 5.08 -39.59 -36.66
CA ASN A 157 6.36 -40.09 -37.14
C ASN A 157 7.28 -40.47 -35.97
N GLN A 158 7.65 -41.74 -35.90
CA GLN A 158 8.44 -42.29 -34.79
C GLN A 158 9.81 -41.61 -34.64
N ALA A 159 10.48 -41.28 -35.75
CA ALA A 159 11.78 -40.60 -35.70
C ALA A 159 11.65 -39.16 -35.18
N PHE A 160 10.57 -38.46 -35.53
CA PHE A 160 10.29 -37.14 -34.98
C PHE A 160 10.05 -37.20 -33.46
N GLN A 161 9.21 -38.13 -32.99
CA GLN A 161 8.94 -38.27 -31.55
C GLN A 161 10.19 -38.61 -30.76
N GLU A 162 11.07 -39.46 -31.29
CA GLU A 162 12.36 -39.80 -30.69
C GLU A 162 13.27 -38.56 -30.56
N VAL A 163 13.38 -37.75 -31.62
CA VAL A 163 14.17 -36.51 -31.59
C VAL A 163 13.56 -35.50 -30.62
N LEU A 164 12.23 -35.37 -30.62
CA LEU A 164 11.53 -34.48 -29.71
C LEU A 164 11.74 -34.90 -28.24
N ALA A 165 11.59 -36.20 -27.92
CA ALA A 165 11.82 -36.72 -26.58
C ALA A 165 13.25 -36.43 -26.10
N ASN A 166 14.26 -36.76 -26.92
CA ASN A 166 15.66 -36.45 -26.63
C ASN A 166 15.90 -34.95 -26.42
N THR A 167 15.26 -34.11 -27.23
CA THR A 167 15.36 -32.64 -27.13
C THR A 167 14.76 -32.13 -25.81
N LEU A 168 13.56 -32.59 -25.45
CA LEU A 168 12.87 -32.18 -24.22
C LEU A 168 13.62 -32.65 -22.97
N VAL A 169 14.11 -33.90 -22.96
CA VAL A 169 14.95 -34.43 -21.88
C VAL A 169 16.19 -33.56 -21.71
N LYS A 170 16.94 -33.31 -22.78
CA LYS A 170 18.15 -32.49 -22.74
C LYS A 170 17.86 -31.07 -22.25
N MET A 171 16.82 -30.43 -22.76
CA MET A 171 16.40 -29.08 -22.32
C MET A 171 15.96 -29.05 -20.86
N SER A 172 15.41 -30.14 -20.31
CA SER A 172 14.90 -30.18 -18.93
C SER A 172 16.01 -30.06 -17.86
N HIS A 173 17.23 -30.52 -18.16
CA HIS A 173 18.34 -30.56 -17.19
C HIS A 173 19.58 -29.76 -17.62
N GLN A 174 19.81 -29.55 -18.93
CA GLN A 174 21.01 -28.85 -19.41
C GLN A 174 20.79 -27.34 -19.48
N ARG A 175 21.47 -26.58 -18.63
CA ARG A 175 21.47 -25.12 -18.71
C ARG A 175 22.23 -24.63 -19.96
N VAL A 176 21.71 -23.59 -20.60
CA VAL A 176 22.36 -22.90 -21.73
C VAL A 176 22.97 -21.59 -21.25
N SER A 177 24.27 -21.42 -21.42
CA SER A 177 25.05 -20.31 -20.82
C SER A 177 24.54 -18.93 -21.25
N GLU A 178 24.10 -18.83 -22.50
CA GLU A 178 23.58 -17.64 -23.15
C GLU A 178 22.24 -17.26 -22.56
N ALA A 179 21.42 -18.23 -22.13
CA ALA A 179 20.12 -18.03 -21.48
C ALA A 179 20.23 -17.71 -19.98
N GLN A 180 21.42 -17.86 -19.39
CA GLN A 180 21.65 -17.54 -17.98
C GLN A 180 21.93 -16.05 -17.79
N PRO A 181 21.24 -15.39 -16.84
CA PRO A 181 21.53 -14.01 -16.48
C PRO A 181 22.96 -13.89 -15.94
N LYS A 182 23.60 -12.75 -16.19
CA LYS A 182 24.94 -12.43 -15.71
C LYS A 182 24.90 -11.20 -14.82
N ALA A 183 25.69 -11.20 -13.76
CA ALA A 183 25.93 -10.06 -12.90
C ALA A 183 27.42 -9.73 -12.86
N ARG A 184 27.73 -8.44 -12.88
CA ARG A 184 29.11 -7.95 -12.80
C ARG A 184 29.56 -7.96 -11.34
N LYS A 185 30.55 -8.77 -11.00
CA LYS A 185 31.15 -8.88 -9.66
C LYS A 185 32.66 -8.72 -9.79
N ALA A 186 33.24 -7.83 -8.97
CA ALA A 186 34.67 -7.50 -9.01
C ALA A 186 35.19 -7.21 -10.44
N GLY A 187 34.39 -6.52 -11.26
CA GLY A 187 34.73 -6.14 -12.63
C GLY A 187 34.52 -7.21 -13.70
N LYS A 188 34.23 -8.47 -13.34
CA LYS A 188 33.97 -9.59 -14.27
C LYS A 188 32.50 -10.00 -14.27
N ASP A 189 32.03 -10.56 -15.38
CA ASP A 189 30.67 -11.08 -15.48
C ASP A 189 30.62 -12.53 -14.99
N HIS A 190 29.75 -12.78 -14.03
CA HIS A 190 29.49 -14.10 -13.46
C HIS A 190 28.03 -14.48 -13.67
N HIS A 191 27.74 -15.78 -13.79
CA HIS A 191 26.35 -16.24 -13.79
C HIS A 191 25.65 -15.81 -12.48
N GLU A 192 24.49 -15.20 -12.62
CA GLU A 192 23.68 -14.77 -11.49
C GLU A 192 22.64 -15.83 -11.18
N ASP A 193 23.04 -16.83 -10.40
CA ASP A 193 22.16 -17.94 -9.99
C ASP A 193 20.91 -17.47 -9.22
N ARG A 194 20.92 -16.24 -8.68
CA ARG A 194 19.76 -15.66 -8.02
C ARG A 194 18.79 -14.98 -8.98
N GLU A 195 18.98 -15.02 -10.29
CA GLU A 195 18.01 -14.54 -11.27
C GLU A 195 17.43 -15.72 -12.07
N THR A 196 16.23 -15.56 -12.64
CA THR A 196 15.57 -16.62 -13.40
C THR A 196 16.24 -16.83 -14.76
N THR A 197 16.30 -18.09 -15.21
CA THR A 197 16.77 -18.43 -16.55
C THR A 197 15.79 -17.88 -17.60
N GLY A 198 16.32 -17.32 -18.70
CA GLY A 198 15.47 -16.87 -19.81
C GLY A 198 14.81 -18.03 -20.56
N PRO A 199 13.50 -17.96 -20.88
CA PRO A 199 12.76 -19.09 -21.45
C PRO A 199 13.03 -19.35 -22.94
N ARG A 200 13.84 -18.51 -23.60
CA ARG A 200 14.06 -18.49 -25.06
C ARG A 200 14.45 -19.82 -25.68
N ILE A 201 15.11 -20.71 -24.95
CA ILE A 201 15.47 -22.04 -25.46
C ILE A 201 14.22 -22.87 -25.80
N VAL A 202 13.13 -22.67 -25.05
CA VAL A 202 11.85 -23.33 -25.31
C VAL A 202 10.91 -22.43 -26.08
N THR A 203 10.75 -21.16 -25.68
CA THR A 203 9.76 -20.26 -26.28
C THR A 203 10.14 -19.76 -27.68
N GLU A 204 11.44 -19.71 -28.00
CA GLU A 204 11.95 -19.24 -29.29
C GLU A 204 12.59 -20.37 -30.09
N LEU A 205 13.64 -21.03 -29.57
CA LEU A 205 14.38 -22.05 -30.31
C LEU A 205 13.54 -23.30 -30.62
N LEU A 206 12.99 -23.97 -29.59
CA LEU A 206 12.13 -25.14 -29.81
C LEU A 206 10.92 -24.78 -30.67
N THR A 207 10.25 -23.66 -30.38
CA THR A 207 9.15 -23.15 -31.21
C THR A 207 9.56 -22.98 -32.68
N SER A 208 10.77 -22.44 -32.95
CA SER A 208 11.26 -22.23 -34.32
C SER A 208 11.51 -23.55 -35.04
N ILE A 209 12.07 -24.56 -34.34
CA ILE A 209 12.26 -25.91 -34.89
C ILE A 209 10.89 -26.52 -35.24
N LEU A 210 9.93 -26.45 -34.32
CA LEU A 210 8.59 -26.99 -34.54
C LEU A 210 7.87 -26.30 -35.69
N ARG A 211 8.06 -24.98 -35.87
CA ARG A 211 7.50 -24.21 -37.00
C ARG A 211 8.10 -24.57 -38.36
N GLY A 212 9.30 -25.14 -38.40
CA GLY A 212 9.90 -25.62 -39.65
C GLY A 212 9.16 -26.84 -40.22
N ILE A 213 8.47 -27.59 -39.37
CA ILE A 213 7.69 -28.79 -39.72
C ILE A 213 6.19 -28.47 -39.74
N GLY A 214 5.73 -27.68 -38.77
CA GLY A 214 4.34 -27.25 -38.64
C GLY A 214 4.11 -25.81 -39.11
N LYS A 215 3.21 -25.12 -38.42
CA LYS A 215 2.89 -23.70 -38.67
C LYS A 215 2.56 -22.97 -37.37
N LEU A 216 2.75 -21.65 -37.36
CA LEU A 216 2.33 -20.81 -36.25
C LEU A 216 0.81 -20.88 -36.07
N ALA A 217 0.37 -21.18 -34.86
CA ALA A 217 -1.05 -21.29 -34.51
C ALA A 217 -1.49 -20.11 -33.65
N LYS A 218 -2.73 -19.66 -33.83
CA LYS A 218 -3.40 -18.74 -32.90
C LYS A 218 -4.39 -19.54 -32.06
N VAL A 219 -4.07 -19.70 -30.78
CA VAL A 219 -4.93 -20.41 -29.83
C VAL A 219 -5.63 -19.43 -28.88
N LYS A 220 -6.81 -19.82 -28.39
CA LYS A 220 -7.47 -19.09 -27.30
C LYS A 220 -6.64 -19.25 -26.03
N GLY A 221 -5.91 -18.19 -25.68
CA GLY A 221 -5.10 -18.12 -24.47
C GLY A 221 -5.89 -17.64 -23.25
N ILE A 222 -5.19 -17.53 -22.12
CA ILE A 222 -5.68 -16.99 -20.86
C ILE A 222 -4.76 -15.87 -20.37
N TYR A 223 -5.34 -14.93 -19.63
CA TYR A 223 -4.58 -13.94 -18.87
C TYR A 223 -4.61 -14.31 -17.40
N LYS A 224 -3.47 -14.24 -16.74
CA LYS A 224 -3.34 -14.45 -15.30
C LYS A 224 -2.71 -13.26 -14.62
N ASN A 225 -3.40 -12.79 -13.60
CA ASN A 225 -2.88 -11.86 -12.61
C ASN A 225 -2.05 -12.65 -11.59
N THR A 226 -0.78 -12.90 -11.89
CA THR A 226 0.14 -13.64 -11.02
C THR A 226 0.60 -12.74 -9.89
N ARG A 227 0.44 -13.23 -8.65
CA ARG A 227 1.08 -12.65 -7.47
C ARG A 227 2.36 -13.42 -7.25
N GLU A 228 3.46 -12.79 -7.60
CA GLU A 228 4.83 -13.27 -7.41
C GLU A 228 5.48 -12.44 -6.30
N GLU A 229 6.34 -13.07 -5.53
CA GLU A 229 7.10 -12.46 -4.44
C GLU A 229 8.49 -13.10 -4.45
N ILE A 230 9.51 -12.33 -4.10
CA ILE A 230 10.87 -12.83 -3.92
C ILE A 230 11.27 -12.48 -2.49
N SER A 231 11.53 -13.52 -1.71
CA SER A 231 11.92 -13.37 -0.31
C SER A 231 13.34 -13.89 -0.13
N TYR A 232 14.18 -13.06 0.48
CA TYR A 232 15.60 -13.35 0.66
C TYR A 232 16.02 -13.01 2.09
N SER A 233 16.46 -14.01 2.84
CA SER A 233 17.01 -13.89 4.19
C SER A 233 18.25 -14.77 4.30
N SER A 234 19.41 -14.21 3.95
CA SER A 234 20.73 -14.82 4.10
C SER A 234 20.87 -16.25 3.57
N SER A 235 20.13 -16.59 2.52
CA SER A 235 20.12 -17.92 1.88
C SER A 235 20.99 -17.96 0.62
N LYS A 236 21.25 -19.16 0.06
CA LYS A 236 21.98 -19.30 -1.21
C LYS A 236 21.15 -18.77 -2.39
N LEU A 237 19.90 -19.24 -2.48
CA LEU A 237 18.91 -18.85 -3.48
C LEU A 237 17.69 -18.26 -2.76
N PRO A 238 17.10 -17.17 -3.29
CA PRO A 238 15.91 -16.60 -2.70
C PRO A 238 14.72 -17.55 -2.87
N TRP A 239 13.75 -17.43 -1.96
CA TRP A 239 12.47 -18.09 -2.13
C TRP A 239 11.72 -17.46 -3.31
N ARG A 240 11.11 -18.31 -4.13
CA ARG A 240 10.17 -17.94 -5.18
C ARG A 240 8.97 -18.85 -5.12
N ARG A 241 7.86 -18.37 -5.65
CA ARG A 241 6.69 -19.21 -5.84
C ARG A 241 7.00 -20.34 -6.83
N SER A 242 6.50 -21.54 -6.53
CA SER A 242 6.79 -22.77 -7.26
C SER A 242 6.47 -22.65 -8.76
N PRO A 243 7.45 -22.86 -9.66
CA PRO A 243 7.22 -22.91 -11.12
C PRO A 243 6.23 -24.01 -11.51
N VAL A 244 6.31 -25.16 -10.83
CA VAL A 244 5.40 -26.30 -11.04
C VAL A 244 3.98 -25.97 -10.63
N TRP A 245 3.79 -25.19 -9.57
CA TRP A 245 2.45 -24.71 -9.20
C TRP A 245 1.84 -23.85 -10.30
N LEU A 246 2.61 -22.95 -10.93
CA LEU A 246 2.12 -22.18 -12.06
C LEU A 246 1.82 -23.07 -13.27
N LEU A 247 2.73 -23.99 -13.60
CA LEU A 247 2.57 -24.95 -14.69
C LEU A 247 1.24 -25.71 -14.56
N ILE A 248 0.99 -26.32 -13.40
CA ILE A 248 -0.25 -27.03 -13.09
C ILE A 248 -1.44 -26.09 -13.26
N ARG A 249 -1.42 -24.89 -12.66
CA ARG A 249 -2.52 -23.94 -12.79
C ARG A 249 -2.81 -23.56 -14.25
N VAL A 250 -1.79 -23.39 -15.08
CA VAL A 250 -1.93 -23.06 -16.51
C VAL A 250 -2.53 -24.24 -17.27
N GLY A 251 -1.99 -25.44 -17.08
CA GLY A 251 -2.56 -26.66 -17.66
C GLY A 251 -4.02 -26.89 -17.28
N LEU A 252 -4.35 -26.82 -15.98
CA LEU A 252 -5.73 -26.95 -15.48
C LEU A 252 -6.67 -25.97 -16.19
N GLN A 253 -6.35 -24.67 -16.19
CA GLN A 253 -7.24 -23.65 -16.72
C GLN A 253 -7.34 -23.70 -18.25
N LEU A 254 -6.24 -23.88 -18.97
CA LEU A 254 -6.26 -23.99 -20.44
C LEU A 254 -7.04 -25.22 -20.89
N THR A 255 -6.93 -26.34 -20.19
CA THR A 255 -7.65 -27.56 -20.54
C THR A 255 -9.13 -27.44 -20.21
N MET A 256 -9.49 -27.08 -18.97
CA MET A 256 -10.89 -26.96 -18.55
C MET A 256 -11.65 -25.88 -19.34
N SER A 257 -11.08 -24.69 -19.51
CA SER A 257 -11.77 -23.59 -20.21
C SER A 257 -12.08 -23.95 -21.65
N ARG A 258 -11.18 -24.62 -22.37
CA ARG A 258 -11.40 -25.00 -23.77
C ARG A 258 -12.39 -26.16 -23.92
N LEU A 259 -12.49 -27.03 -22.93
CA LEU A 259 -13.49 -28.10 -22.88
C LEU A 259 -14.87 -27.63 -22.38
N SER A 260 -14.96 -26.39 -21.87
CA SER A 260 -16.19 -25.76 -21.35
C SER A 260 -16.55 -24.49 -22.12
N ASP A 261 -16.35 -24.47 -23.44
CA ASP A 261 -16.69 -23.36 -24.34
C ASP A 261 -16.12 -21.98 -23.93
N GLY A 262 -15.00 -21.99 -23.21
CA GLY A 262 -14.32 -20.80 -22.68
C GLY A 262 -14.71 -20.42 -21.26
N SER A 263 -15.56 -21.18 -20.58
CA SER A 263 -15.94 -20.93 -19.19
C SER A 263 -14.81 -21.33 -18.22
N ASP A 264 -14.44 -20.41 -17.32
CA ASP A 264 -13.48 -20.67 -16.24
C ASP A 264 -14.15 -21.22 -14.96
N ASP A 265 -15.45 -21.52 -14.99
CA ASP A 265 -16.23 -21.85 -13.80
C ASP A 265 -15.72 -23.11 -13.08
N ILE A 266 -15.59 -24.24 -13.80
CA ILE A 266 -15.08 -25.50 -13.24
C ILE A 266 -13.68 -25.32 -12.64
N TYR A 267 -12.80 -24.60 -13.33
CA TYR A 267 -11.46 -24.26 -12.83
C TYR A 267 -11.55 -23.47 -11.51
N LYS A 268 -12.38 -22.43 -11.45
CA LYS A 268 -12.53 -21.59 -10.25
C LYS A 268 -13.12 -22.37 -9.07
N ARG A 269 -14.10 -23.24 -9.30
CA ARG A 269 -14.65 -24.17 -8.29
C ARG A 269 -13.59 -25.12 -7.76
N PHE A 270 -12.83 -25.77 -8.66
CA PHE A 270 -11.73 -26.64 -8.28
C PHE A 270 -10.67 -25.91 -7.45
N MET A 271 -10.31 -24.68 -7.79
CA MET A 271 -9.34 -23.89 -7.03
C MET A 271 -9.80 -23.64 -5.58
N VAL A 272 -11.10 -23.43 -5.35
CA VAL A 272 -11.65 -23.31 -3.98
C VAL A 272 -11.63 -24.66 -3.27
N TYR A 273 -12.07 -25.71 -3.95
CA TYR A 273 -12.07 -27.07 -3.41
C TYR A 273 -10.67 -27.54 -3.01
N LEU A 274 -9.67 -27.30 -3.85
CA LEU A 274 -8.26 -27.58 -3.60
C LEU A 274 -7.76 -26.89 -2.33
N MET A 275 -8.06 -25.60 -2.19
CA MET A 275 -7.66 -24.84 -1.00
C MET A 275 -8.38 -25.34 0.25
N ALA A 276 -9.65 -25.76 0.14
CA ALA A 276 -10.35 -26.39 1.25
C ALA A 276 -9.70 -27.72 1.67
N GLN A 277 -9.27 -28.58 0.74
CA GLN A 277 -8.57 -29.81 1.12
C GLN A 277 -7.24 -29.53 1.84
N VAL A 278 -6.52 -28.45 1.51
CA VAL A 278 -5.33 -28.03 2.28
C VAL A 278 -5.72 -27.61 3.69
N LEU A 279 -6.79 -26.82 3.84
CA LEU A 279 -7.30 -26.40 5.15
C LEU A 279 -7.73 -27.61 5.99
N LEU A 280 -8.35 -28.63 5.39
CA LEU A 280 -8.71 -29.87 6.07
C LEU A 280 -7.47 -30.56 6.66
N ARG A 281 -6.41 -30.73 5.87
CA ARG A 281 -5.14 -31.33 6.33
C ARG A 281 -4.48 -30.48 7.41
N ALA A 282 -4.46 -29.16 7.23
CA ALA A 282 -3.90 -28.21 8.19
C ALA A 282 -4.64 -28.26 9.53
N ASN A 283 -5.97 -28.35 9.50
CA ASN A 283 -6.80 -28.45 10.70
C ASN A 283 -6.57 -29.78 11.46
N GLN A 284 -6.31 -30.87 10.73
CA GLN A 284 -5.95 -32.18 11.29
C GLN A 284 -4.53 -32.21 11.87
N ALA A 285 -3.59 -31.46 11.28
CA ALA A 285 -2.18 -31.43 11.67
C ALA A 285 -1.84 -30.44 12.80
N LEU A 286 -2.86 -29.84 13.43
CA LEU A 286 -2.70 -28.90 14.56
C LEU A 286 -1.79 -27.70 14.27
N VAL A 287 -1.78 -27.18 13.03
CA VAL A 287 -0.99 -25.98 12.69
C VAL A 287 -1.43 -24.75 13.51
N PRO A 288 -0.61 -23.69 13.63
CA PRO A 288 -0.96 -22.48 14.39
C PRO A 288 -2.27 -21.82 13.92
N SER A 289 -2.97 -21.18 14.86
CA SER A 289 -4.30 -20.60 14.63
C SER A 289 -4.30 -19.52 13.53
N GLU A 290 -3.23 -18.75 13.42
CA GLU A 290 -3.07 -17.73 12.38
C GLU A 290 -3.09 -18.33 10.97
N LEU A 291 -2.43 -19.47 10.76
CA LEU A 291 -2.37 -20.15 9.47
C LEU A 291 -3.76 -20.64 9.05
N LEU A 292 -4.50 -21.28 9.98
CA LEU A 292 -5.88 -21.71 9.76
C LEU A 292 -6.79 -20.52 9.41
N HIS A 293 -6.65 -19.41 10.13
CA HIS A 293 -7.44 -18.21 9.90
C HIS A 293 -7.16 -17.59 8.51
N ILE A 294 -5.89 -17.49 8.11
CA ILE A 294 -5.50 -17.01 6.77
C ILE A 294 -6.06 -17.91 5.68
N MET A 295 -5.93 -19.23 5.84
CA MET A 295 -6.46 -20.20 4.89
C MET A 295 -7.97 -20.06 4.72
N MET A 296 -8.70 -20.07 5.85
CA MET A 296 -10.15 -19.92 5.91
C MET A 296 -10.61 -18.61 5.26
N THR A 297 -10.01 -17.48 5.63
CA THR A 297 -10.35 -16.16 5.08
C THR A 297 -10.16 -16.13 3.57
N LYS A 298 -9.05 -16.68 3.05
CA LYS A 298 -8.79 -16.71 1.61
C LYS A 298 -9.78 -17.58 0.85
N ILE A 299 -10.22 -18.70 1.43
CA ILE A 299 -11.26 -19.57 0.86
C ILE A 299 -12.61 -18.82 0.84
N SER A 300 -13.02 -18.23 1.96
CA SER A 300 -14.26 -17.46 2.07
C SER A 300 -14.31 -16.30 1.08
N CYS A 301 -13.23 -15.52 0.96
CA CYS A 301 -13.16 -14.44 -0.03
C CYS A 301 -13.23 -14.94 -1.48
N ARG A 302 -12.77 -16.16 -1.79
CA ARG A 302 -12.90 -16.73 -3.13
C ARG A 302 -14.32 -17.21 -3.39
N LEU A 303 -14.98 -17.82 -2.40
CA LEU A 303 -16.39 -18.21 -2.48
C LEU A 303 -17.28 -16.99 -2.78
N CYS A 304 -17.06 -15.85 -2.13
CA CYS A 304 -17.80 -14.61 -2.41
C CYS A 304 -17.61 -14.05 -3.83
N LYS A 305 -16.58 -14.49 -4.55
CA LYS A 305 -16.29 -14.08 -5.94
C LYS A 305 -16.88 -15.03 -6.98
N LEU A 306 -17.41 -16.18 -6.55
CA LEU A 306 -18.10 -17.09 -7.44
C LEU A 306 -19.55 -16.64 -7.58
N GLU A 307 -19.98 -16.44 -8.82
CA GLU A 307 -21.37 -16.13 -9.16
C GLU A 307 -22.15 -17.44 -9.38
N GLY A 308 -23.47 -17.41 -9.16
CA GLY A 308 -24.33 -18.55 -9.50
C GLY A 308 -24.06 -19.84 -8.71
N LEU A 309 -23.60 -19.73 -7.46
CA LEU A 309 -23.35 -20.89 -6.59
C LEU A 309 -24.62 -21.74 -6.43
N ARG A 310 -24.53 -22.98 -6.91
CA ARG A 310 -25.53 -24.02 -6.68
C ARG A 310 -25.17 -24.82 -5.44
N ASN A 311 -26.15 -25.40 -4.76
CA ASN A 311 -25.93 -26.21 -3.57
C ASN A 311 -25.46 -27.63 -3.94
N ASP A 312 -24.34 -27.71 -4.64
CA ASP A 312 -23.74 -28.94 -5.14
C ASP A 312 -22.90 -29.64 -4.04
N LYS A 313 -22.60 -30.93 -4.24
CA LYS A 313 -21.86 -31.75 -3.26
C LYS A 313 -20.48 -31.16 -2.95
N TRP A 314 -19.70 -30.74 -3.95
CA TRP A 314 -18.39 -30.12 -3.74
C TRP A 314 -18.46 -28.88 -2.83
N LEU A 315 -19.51 -28.07 -2.95
CA LEU A 315 -19.69 -26.85 -2.16
C LEU A 315 -20.05 -27.19 -0.71
N SER A 316 -20.86 -28.22 -0.51
CA SER A 316 -21.15 -28.74 0.84
C SER A 316 -19.86 -29.20 1.54
N THR A 317 -19.00 -29.94 0.84
CA THR A 317 -17.69 -30.38 1.37
C THR A 317 -16.82 -29.19 1.77
N VAL A 318 -16.75 -28.13 0.93
CA VAL A 318 -16.00 -26.91 1.28
C VAL A 318 -16.57 -26.23 2.52
N ARG A 319 -17.90 -26.13 2.63
CA ARG A 319 -18.59 -25.54 3.79
C ARG A 319 -18.29 -26.30 5.07
N ASP A 320 -18.31 -27.63 5.03
CA ASP A 320 -18.03 -28.48 6.18
C ASP A 320 -16.60 -28.29 6.67
N VAL A 321 -15.62 -28.25 5.75
CA VAL A 321 -14.22 -28.01 6.09
C VAL A 321 -14.01 -26.62 6.72
N VAL A 322 -14.59 -25.58 6.12
CA VAL A 322 -14.50 -24.21 6.65
C VAL A 322 -15.15 -24.13 8.03
N SER A 323 -16.30 -24.76 8.22
CA SER A 323 -17.02 -24.78 9.50
C SER A 323 -16.24 -25.53 10.58
N ALA A 324 -15.61 -26.66 10.24
CA ALA A 324 -14.76 -27.43 11.14
C ALA A 324 -13.52 -26.64 11.58
N ALA A 325 -12.87 -25.92 10.65
CA ALA A 325 -11.74 -25.04 10.98
C ALA A 325 -12.18 -23.86 11.86
N SER A 326 -13.33 -23.23 11.56
CA SER A 326 -13.89 -22.15 12.37
C SER A 326 -14.22 -22.63 13.79
N LYS A 327 -14.80 -23.82 13.94
CA LYS A 327 -15.07 -24.43 15.24
C LYS A 327 -13.78 -24.66 16.02
N ASN A 328 -12.74 -25.22 15.38
CA ASN A 328 -11.45 -25.43 16.01
C ASN A 328 -10.81 -24.13 16.50
N LEU A 329 -10.84 -23.07 15.68
CA LEU A 329 -10.35 -21.75 16.07
C LEU A 329 -11.11 -21.17 17.26
N LYS A 330 -12.44 -21.32 17.28
CA LYS A 330 -13.29 -20.88 18.39
C LYS A 330 -12.93 -21.62 19.69
N GLU A 331 -12.80 -22.94 19.64
CA GLU A 331 -12.42 -23.75 20.81
C GLU A 331 -11.01 -23.38 21.34
N ARG A 332 -10.06 -23.09 20.44
CA ARG A 332 -8.73 -22.62 20.84
C ARG A 332 -8.81 -21.27 21.54
N TRP A 333 -9.63 -20.35 21.02
CA TRP A 333 -9.84 -19.03 21.62
C TRP A 333 -10.50 -19.13 22.99
N GLU A 334 -11.56 -19.93 23.13
CA GLU A 334 -12.23 -20.19 24.42
C GLU A 334 -11.26 -20.75 25.46
N ARG A 335 -10.37 -21.68 25.08
CA ARG A 335 -9.31 -22.17 25.98
C ARG A 335 -8.34 -21.08 26.44
N ILE A 336 -7.95 -20.17 25.54
CA ILE A 336 -7.08 -19.03 25.87
C ILE A 336 -7.79 -18.10 26.85
N CYS A 337 -9.06 -17.78 26.61
CA CYS A 337 -9.88 -16.95 27.51
C CYS A 337 -9.99 -17.60 28.90
N ASN A 338 -10.40 -18.87 28.97
CA ASN A 338 -10.58 -19.59 30.24
C ASN A 338 -9.27 -19.71 31.04
N HIS A 339 -8.12 -19.83 30.38
CA HIS A 339 -6.82 -19.86 31.06
C HIS A 339 -6.34 -18.48 31.52
N SER A 340 -6.73 -17.42 30.79
CA SER A 340 -6.32 -16.04 31.09
C SER A 340 -7.23 -15.37 32.12
N GLU A 341 -8.44 -15.88 32.32
CA GLU A 341 -9.31 -15.51 33.42
C GLU A 341 -8.68 -16.00 34.74
N LYS A 342 -8.03 -15.10 35.47
CA LYS A 342 -7.70 -15.35 36.88
C LYS A 342 -9.02 -15.63 37.62
N GLN A 343 -9.17 -16.83 38.17
CA GLN A 343 -10.18 -17.06 39.20
C GLN A 343 -9.84 -16.14 40.38
N LEU A 344 -10.55 -15.03 40.50
CA LEU A 344 -10.54 -14.25 41.72
C LEU A 344 -11.07 -15.17 42.83
N ASP A 345 -10.25 -15.44 43.83
CA ASP A 345 -10.66 -16.21 45.00
C ASP A 345 -11.60 -15.36 45.87
N ILE A 346 -12.86 -15.30 45.47
CA ILE A 346 -13.92 -14.60 46.21
C ILE A 346 -14.21 -15.33 47.54
N ALA A 347 -13.79 -16.59 47.71
CA ALA A 347 -13.96 -17.30 48.98
C ALA A 347 -13.06 -16.71 50.08
N SER A 348 -11.88 -16.19 49.73
CA SER A 348 -11.05 -15.42 50.67
C SER A 348 -11.80 -14.21 51.27
N LEU A 349 -12.66 -13.53 50.48
CA LEU A 349 -13.50 -12.42 50.95
C LEU A 349 -14.59 -12.88 51.93
N SER A 350 -15.08 -14.12 51.79
CA SER A 350 -16.10 -14.68 52.70
C SER A 350 -15.56 -15.04 54.09
N SER A 351 -14.24 -15.24 54.22
CA SER A 351 -13.56 -15.53 55.49
C SER A 351 -13.24 -14.28 56.32
N ILE A 352 -13.37 -13.09 55.75
CA ILE A 352 -13.12 -11.82 56.44
C ILE A 352 -14.29 -11.54 57.38
N LYS A 353 -14.08 -11.70 58.68
CA LYS A 353 -15.03 -11.24 59.70
C LYS A 353 -14.97 -9.72 59.78
N MET A 354 -15.82 -9.06 58.99
CA MET A 354 -15.82 -7.60 58.87
C MET A 354 -15.95 -6.88 60.23
N LYS A 355 -16.67 -7.44 61.20
CA LYS A 355 -16.78 -6.89 62.57
C LYS A 355 -15.43 -6.77 63.31
N GLU A 356 -14.48 -7.68 63.08
CA GLU A 356 -13.15 -7.66 63.72
C GLU A 356 -12.20 -6.65 63.04
N HIS A 357 -12.54 -6.20 61.82
CA HIS A 357 -11.77 -5.24 61.01
C HIS A 357 -12.48 -3.89 60.84
N LEU A 358 -13.60 -3.64 61.53
CA LEU A 358 -14.31 -2.36 61.52
C LEU A 358 -14.04 -1.52 62.79
N LEU A 359 -13.43 -2.12 63.81
CA LEU A 359 -13.13 -1.47 65.09
C LEU A 359 -11.63 -1.64 65.39
N PHE A 360 -10.83 -0.77 64.77
CA PHE A 360 -9.44 -0.61 65.18
C PHE A 360 -9.40 0.47 66.26
N SER A 361 -8.95 0.12 67.46
CA SER A 361 -8.51 1.14 68.42
C SER A 361 -7.19 1.69 67.88
N ILE A 362 -7.14 2.99 67.64
CA ILE A 362 -5.93 3.68 67.20
C ILE A 362 -5.61 4.69 68.30
N PRO A 363 -4.99 4.26 69.41
CA PRO A 363 -4.87 5.06 70.63
C PRO A 363 -4.15 6.38 70.39
N GLU A 364 -3.24 6.42 69.42
CA GLU A 364 -2.52 7.61 68.98
C GLU A 364 -3.46 8.62 68.30
N ILE A 365 -4.41 8.16 67.49
CA ILE A 365 -5.45 9.00 66.88
C ILE A 365 -6.47 9.41 67.94
N ASP A 366 -6.88 8.51 68.83
CA ASP A 366 -7.83 8.82 69.90
C ASP A 366 -7.24 9.87 70.87
N ASN A 367 -5.96 9.73 71.23
CA ASN A 367 -5.21 10.73 72.01
C ASN A 367 -5.00 12.04 71.22
N PHE A 368 -4.74 11.96 69.91
CA PHE A 368 -4.65 13.13 69.04
C PHE A 368 -5.99 13.87 69.01
N LEU A 369 -7.12 13.18 68.83
CA LEU A 369 -8.47 13.74 68.81
C LEU A 369 -8.84 14.37 70.16
N ALA A 370 -8.53 13.70 71.28
CA ALA A 370 -8.71 14.26 72.62
C ALA A 370 -7.86 15.52 72.85
N SER A 371 -6.67 15.59 72.25
CA SER A 371 -5.80 16.78 72.32
C SER A 371 -6.35 17.96 71.52
N ILE A 372 -7.25 17.77 70.55
CA ILE A 372 -7.82 18.85 69.72
C ILE A 372 -8.60 19.85 70.58
N SER A 373 -9.36 19.37 71.56
CA SER A 373 -10.08 20.21 72.53
C SER A 373 -9.16 21.02 73.45
N HIS A 374 -7.85 20.73 73.46
CA HIS A 374 -6.83 21.44 74.24
C HIS A 374 -5.90 22.29 73.38
N ARG A 375 -6.06 22.26 72.05
CA ARG A 375 -5.29 23.12 71.15
C ARG A 375 -5.91 24.51 71.14
N GLY A 376 -5.12 25.51 71.53
CA GLY A 376 -5.46 26.91 71.28
C GLY A 376 -5.68 27.12 69.78
N SER A 377 -6.69 27.91 69.44
CA SER A 377 -6.99 28.27 68.06
C SER A 377 -5.79 29.00 67.46
N ASN A 378 -5.01 28.30 66.63
CA ASN A 378 -4.07 28.96 65.73
C ASN A 378 -4.90 29.51 64.56
N ASN A 379 -4.94 30.84 64.46
CA ASN A 379 -5.50 31.58 63.34
C ASN A 379 -4.59 31.53 62.09
N ASP A 380 -4.00 30.38 61.78
CA ASP A 380 -3.26 30.21 60.53
C ASP A 380 -4.25 29.81 59.44
N THR A 381 -4.84 30.82 58.81
CA THR A 381 -5.58 30.64 57.55
C THR A 381 -4.63 30.10 56.50
N SER A 382 -4.82 28.84 56.09
CA SER A 382 -4.19 28.26 54.90
C SER A 382 -4.38 29.19 53.70
N THR A 383 -3.28 29.58 53.06
CA THR A 383 -3.22 30.42 51.86
C THR A 383 -3.52 29.67 50.56
N PHE A 384 -4.01 28.43 50.61
CA PHE A 384 -4.29 27.65 49.41
C PHE A 384 -5.52 28.20 48.66
N SER A 385 -5.28 28.92 47.57
CA SER A 385 -6.29 29.31 46.59
C SER A 385 -6.00 28.58 45.26
N PRO A 386 -6.85 27.63 44.82
CA PRO A 386 -6.64 26.96 43.54
C PRO A 386 -6.83 27.97 42.41
N ILE A 387 -5.77 28.22 41.64
CA ILE A 387 -5.82 29.08 40.46
C ILE A 387 -6.23 28.20 39.27
N ALA A 388 -7.40 28.46 38.68
CA ALA A 388 -7.82 27.78 37.46
C ALA A 388 -6.95 28.24 36.27
N HIS A 389 -5.97 27.44 35.86
CA HIS A 389 -5.06 27.75 34.74
C HIS A 389 -5.69 27.56 33.34
N VAL A 390 -6.99 27.28 33.26
CA VAL A 390 -7.78 27.15 32.02
C VAL A 390 -9.05 27.98 32.15
N SER A 391 -9.34 28.83 31.17
CA SER A 391 -10.54 29.67 31.12
C SER A 391 -11.34 29.39 29.85
N TYR A 392 -12.67 29.51 29.94
CA TYR A 392 -13.53 29.49 28.76
C TYR A 392 -13.38 30.78 27.97
N PHE A 393 -13.29 30.67 26.64
CA PHE A 393 -13.29 31.83 25.74
C PHE A 393 -14.73 32.25 25.44
N ASN A 394 -14.98 33.55 25.46
CA ASN A 394 -16.26 34.12 25.02
C ASN A 394 -16.41 33.92 23.51
N ALA A 395 -17.60 33.56 23.02
CA ALA A 395 -17.90 33.41 21.61
C ALA A 395 -17.77 34.72 20.82
N ASP A 396 -17.97 35.87 21.45
CA ASP A 396 -17.94 37.18 20.78
C ASP A 396 -16.53 37.77 20.65
N SER A 397 -15.51 37.20 21.31
CA SER A 397 -14.13 37.67 21.21
C SER A 397 -13.17 36.59 20.72
N LEU A 398 -12.19 36.98 19.90
CA LEU A 398 -11.13 36.07 19.47
C LEU A 398 -10.34 35.56 20.68
N PRO A 399 -9.98 34.26 20.70
CA PRO A 399 -9.23 33.68 21.79
C PRO A 399 -7.81 34.26 21.80
N VAL A 400 -7.31 34.56 23.00
CA VAL A 400 -5.92 34.99 23.20
C VAL A 400 -5.10 33.79 23.60
N VAL A 401 -4.05 33.51 22.83
CA VAL A 401 -3.12 32.42 23.15
C VAL A 401 -2.27 32.84 24.33
N ARG A 402 -2.49 32.19 25.47
CA ARG A 402 -1.68 32.37 26.68
C ARG A 402 -0.83 31.13 26.89
N THR A 403 0.46 31.31 27.10
CA THR A 403 1.35 30.25 27.60
C THR A 403 1.26 30.24 29.13
N PRO A 404 0.57 29.27 29.75
CA PRO A 404 0.57 29.17 31.20
C PRO A 404 1.99 28.96 31.74
N SER A 405 2.24 29.43 32.97
CA SER A 405 3.53 29.27 33.65
C SER A 405 3.85 27.80 33.98
N ASP A 406 2.81 26.95 34.00
CA ASP A 406 2.90 25.51 34.18
C ASP A 406 2.64 24.82 32.83
N ASP A 407 3.68 24.14 32.34
CA ASP A 407 3.68 23.43 31.05
C ASP A 407 2.59 22.36 30.94
N SER A 408 2.12 21.81 32.07
CA SER A 408 1.06 20.80 32.08
C SER A 408 -0.29 21.35 31.56
N TYR A 409 -0.50 22.66 31.63
CA TYR A 409 -1.73 23.33 31.18
C TYR A 409 -1.71 23.82 29.73
N VAL A 410 -0.56 23.75 29.05
CA VAL A 410 -0.41 24.23 27.67
C VAL A 410 -1.34 23.45 26.73
N GLN A 411 -1.37 22.13 26.85
CA GLN A 411 -2.20 21.27 26.00
C GLN A 411 -3.71 21.57 26.16
N PHE A 412 -4.15 21.84 27.39
CA PHE A 412 -5.55 22.18 27.67
C PHE A 412 -5.91 23.55 27.08
N ASN A 413 -5.03 24.55 27.17
CA ASN A 413 -5.25 25.86 26.56
C ASN A 413 -5.33 25.78 25.03
N LEU A 414 -4.47 24.98 24.39
CA LEU A 414 -4.55 24.73 22.94
C LEU A 414 -5.86 24.06 22.54
N ALA A 415 -6.30 23.04 23.30
CA ALA A 415 -7.57 22.37 23.05
C ALA A 415 -8.78 23.31 23.20
N MET A 416 -8.72 24.28 24.12
CA MET A 416 -9.76 25.31 24.26
C MET A 416 -9.83 26.25 23.05
N ILE A 417 -8.68 26.62 22.48
CA ILE A 417 -8.63 27.43 21.24
C ILE A 417 -9.19 26.64 20.06
N GLU A 418 -8.77 25.38 19.90
CA GLU A 418 -9.25 24.48 18.84
C GLU A 418 -10.77 24.28 18.92
N SER A 419 -11.30 24.13 20.14
CA SER A 419 -12.74 24.04 20.38
C SER A 419 -13.45 25.34 20.04
N TRP A 420 -12.90 26.49 20.43
CA TRP A 420 -13.48 27.78 20.08
C TRP A 420 -13.53 27.98 18.55
N VAL A 421 -12.46 27.62 17.83
CA VAL A 421 -12.42 27.71 16.37
C VAL A 421 -13.51 26.84 15.74
N GLN A 422 -13.64 25.60 16.22
CA GLN A 422 -14.65 24.67 15.73
C GLN A 422 -16.09 25.19 15.90
N TYR A 423 -16.42 25.76 17.06
CA TYR A 423 -17.80 26.09 17.40
C TYR A 423 -18.19 27.55 17.11
N ASN A 424 -17.26 28.50 17.22
CA ASN A 424 -17.59 29.94 17.22
C ASN A 424 -17.05 30.70 16.00
N LEU A 425 -15.96 30.26 15.36
CA LEU A 425 -15.27 31.07 14.34
C LEU A 425 -16.16 31.50 13.17
N ASN A 426 -17.03 30.61 12.67
CA ASN A 426 -17.92 30.93 11.54
C ASN A 426 -18.96 32.01 11.89
N GLN A 427 -19.55 31.95 13.09
CA GLN A 427 -20.48 32.99 13.54
C GLN A 427 -19.76 34.29 13.87
N TRP A 428 -18.56 34.17 14.47
CA TRP A 428 -17.74 35.32 14.81
C TRP A 428 -17.33 36.12 13.56
N ILE A 429 -16.88 35.45 12.49
CA ILE A 429 -16.46 36.12 11.26
C ILE A 429 -17.63 36.80 10.53
N GLU A 430 -18.84 36.23 10.59
CA GLU A 430 -20.03 36.85 10.00
C GLU A 430 -20.39 38.18 10.68
N LYS A 431 -20.23 38.26 12.01
CA LYS A 431 -20.49 39.49 12.78
C LYS A 431 -19.45 40.58 12.53
N HIS A 432 -18.17 40.20 12.40
CA HIS A 432 -17.06 41.15 12.35
C HIS A 432 -16.55 41.42 10.93
N LEU A 433 -17.23 40.92 9.89
CA LEU A 433 -16.75 40.95 8.49
C LEU A 433 -16.37 42.36 7.99
N HIS A 434 -17.04 43.40 8.51
CA HIS A 434 -16.88 44.79 8.11
C HIS A 434 -15.76 45.54 8.85
N GLU A 435 -15.14 44.93 9.86
CA GLU A 435 -14.09 45.59 10.64
C GLU A 435 -12.73 45.47 9.92
N GLU A 436 -12.04 46.59 9.73
CA GLU A 436 -10.75 46.62 9.03
C GLU A 436 -9.66 45.83 9.76
N SER A 437 -9.76 45.69 11.09
CA SER A 437 -8.76 45.03 11.93
C SER A 437 -8.85 43.50 11.93
N VAL A 438 -9.93 42.90 11.40
CA VAL A 438 -10.18 41.45 11.50
C VAL A 438 -9.05 40.62 10.92
N CYS A 439 -8.58 40.95 9.71
CA CYS A 439 -7.50 40.20 9.09
C CYS A 439 -6.20 40.26 9.91
N ALA A 440 -5.91 41.41 10.53
CA ALA A 440 -4.76 41.56 11.42
C ALA A 440 -4.93 40.72 12.70
N SER A 441 -6.12 40.74 13.31
CA SER A 441 -6.43 39.97 14.52
C SER A 441 -6.37 38.45 14.27
N LEU A 442 -6.92 37.97 13.15
CA LEU A 442 -6.84 36.56 12.76
C LEU A 442 -5.41 36.13 12.45
N LYS A 443 -4.61 37.00 11.82
CA LYS A 443 -3.17 36.76 11.61
C LYS A 443 -2.45 36.55 12.94
N VAL A 444 -2.66 37.44 13.91
CA VAL A 444 -2.05 37.33 15.26
C VAL A 444 -2.47 36.02 15.93
N LEU A 445 -3.72 35.61 15.79
CA LEU A 445 -4.20 34.33 16.31
C LEU A 445 -3.48 33.14 15.65
N ILE A 446 -3.37 33.11 14.31
CA ILE A 446 -2.66 32.05 13.58
C ILE A 446 -1.21 31.97 14.05
N GLU A 447 -0.50 33.10 14.11
CA GLU A 447 0.92 33.13 14.47
C GLU A 447 1.15 32.67 15.91
N SER A 448 0.34 33.15 16.85
CA SER A 448 0.45 32.80 18.26
C SER A 448 0.07 31.33 18.51
N TYR A 449 -1.01 30.85 17.89
CA TYR A 449 -1.45 29.46 18.03
C TYR A 449 -0.43 28.51 17.40
N HIS A 450 0.05 28.80 16.18
CA HIS A 450 1.04 27.95 15.52
C HIS A 450 2.34 27.87 16.34
N SER A 451 2.81 28.98 16.90
CA SER A 451 4.02 28.98 17.74
C SER A 451 3.87 28.07 18.97
N ALA A 452 2.75 28.17 19.69
CA ALA A 452 2.48 27.35 20.87
C ALA A 452 2.20 25.86 20.52
N ALA A 453 1.38 25.61 19.52
CA ALA A 453 0.99 24.27 19.10
C ALA A 453 2.14 23.49 18.47
N ARG A 454 2.98 24.12 17.65
CA ARG A 454 4.16 23.47 17.03
C ARG A 454 5.11 22.92 18.09
N ALA A 455 5.35 23.68 19.16
CA ALA A 455 6.19 23.22 20.27
C ALA A 455 5.56 22.03 20.99
N CYS A 456 4.25 22.09 21.27
CA CYS A 456 3.52 21.05 22.02
C CYS A 456 3.27 19.76 21.22
N TYR A 457 3.11 19.83 19.90
CA TYR A 457 2.62 18.73 19.06
C TYR A 457 3.70 18.12 18.14
N SER A 458 4.95 18.56 18.22
CA SER A 458 6.05 18.14 17.33
C SER A 458 6.28 16.62 17.23
N THR A 459 5.95 15.86 18.29
CA THR A 459 6.12 14.40 18.36
C THR A 459 4.82 13.61 18.16
N ARG A 460 3.68 14.29 17.93
CA ARG A 460 2.34 13.68 17.87
C ARG A 460 1.65 14.01 16.54
N PRO A 461 1.69 13.12 15.54
CA PRO A 461 1.22 13.44 14.19
C PRO A 461 -0.29 13.69 14.12
N GLU A 462 -1.10 13.10 14.98
CA GLU A 462 -2.54 13.37 15.08
C GLU A 462 -2.83 14.77 15.63
N ALA A 463 -2.08 15.19 16.66
CA ALA A 463 -2.21 16.53 17.22
C ALA A 463 -1.70 17.60 16.24
N ALA A 464 -0.60 17.31 15.53
CA ALA A 464 -0.12 18.16 14.44
C ALA A 464 -1.16 18.27 13.31
N SER A 465 -1.87 17.19 12.99
CA SER A 465 -2.95 17.20 12.00
C SER A 465 -4.12 18.10 12.41
N ARG A 466 -4.49 18.07 13.71
CA ARG A 466 -5.51 18.98 14.26
C ARG A 466 -5.07 20.44 14.27
N MET A 467 -3.80 20.71 14.54
CA MET A 467 -3.23 22.06 14.45
C MET A 467 -3.33 22.61 13.03
N LEU A 468 -2.93 21.83 12.03
CA LEU A 468 -3.04 22.24 10.62
C LEU A 468 -4.50 22.49 10.21
N LEU A 469 -5.42 21.62 10.60
CA LEU A 469 -6.85 21.79 10.36
C LEU A 469 -7.39 23.10 10.95
N THR A 470 -7.02 23.39 12.21
CA THR A 470 -7.42 24.63 12.91
C THR A 470 -6.84 25.88 12.24
N ILE A 471 -5.56 25.85 11.85
CA ILE A 471 -4.94 26.94 11.08
C ILE A 471 -5.67 27.15 9.75
N GLY A 472 -6.03 26.08 9.06
CA GLY A 472 -6.78 26.14 7.81
C GLY A 472 -8.17 26.79 7.94
N GLU A 473 -8.89 26.51 9.03
CA GLU A 473 -10.19 27.16 9.31
C GLU A 473 -10.04 28.65 9.62
N ILE A 474 -9.03 29.05 10.41
CA ILE A 474 -8.75 30.48 10.67
C ILE A 474 -8.31 31.19 9.38
N TRP A 475 -7.54 30.50 8.53
CA TRP A 475 -7.16 31.03 7.20
C TRP A 475 -8.39 31.25 6.32
N ILE A 476 -9.38 30.34 6.31
CA ILE A 476 -10.65 30.53 5.57
C ILE A 476 -11.39 31.77 6.08
N ALA A 477 -11.46 31.98 7.40
CA ALA A 477 -12.06 33.19 7.96
C ALA A 477 -11.31 34.46 7.49
N THR A 478 -9.98 34.38 7.40
CA THR A 478 -9.14 35.46 6.88
C THR A 478 -9.41 35.72 5.39
N ASP A 479 -9.51 34.68 4.55
CA ASP A 479 -9.83 34.82 3.13
C ASP A 479 -11.23 35.42 2.93
N LYS A 480 -12.24 35.00 3.73
CA LYS A 480 -13.59 35.60 3.70
C LYS A 480 -13.57 37.11 3.97
N ALA A 481 -12.91 37.55 5.05
CA ALA A 481 -12.80 38.98 5.37
C ALA A 481 -11.99 39.75 4.31
N THR A 482 -10.91 39.14 3.81
CA THR A 482 -10.05 39.75 2.79
C THR A 482 -10.79 39.92 1.46
N LEU A 483 -11.58 38.93 1.04
CA LEU A 483 -12.42 39.01 -0.16
C LEU A 483 -13.57 40.00 -0.04
N HIS A 484 -14.06 40.23 1.18
CA HIS A 484 -15.07 41.25 1.44
C HIS A 484 -14.49 42.65 1.25
N ASN A 485 -13.33 42.92 1.85
CA ASN A 485 -12.65 44.21 1.76
C ASN A 485 -12.03 44.45 0.37
N TYR A 486 -11.59 43.39 -0.31
CA TYR A 486 -10.94 43.45 -1.61
C TYR A 486 -11.56 42.43 -2.60
N PRO A 487 -12.76 42.68 -3.15
CA PRO A 487 -13.47 41.74 -4.01
C PRO A 487 -12.68 41.26 -5.24
N MET A 488 -11.77 42.11 -5.76
CA MET A 488 -10.92 41.79 -6.90
C MET A 488 -10.00 40.58 -6.63
N LEU A 489 -9.65 40.27 -5.38
CA LEU A 489 -8.86 39.09 -5.03
C LEU A 489 -9.56 37.77 -5.39
N ARG A 490 -10.88 37.78 -5.62
CA ARG A 490 -11.64 36.60 -6.06
C ARG A 490 -11.25 36.14 -7.48
N GLU A 491 -10.63 37.01 -8.28
CA GLU A 491 -10.09 36.68 -9.60
C GLU A 491 -8.74 35.95 -9.55
N TYR A 492 -8.10 35.90 -8.38
CA TYR A 492 -6.77 35.34 -8.19
C TYR A 492 -6.83 34.03 -7.39
N ASP A 493 -5.88 33.14 -7.68
CA ASP A 493 -5.71 31.89 -6.93
C ASP A 493 -5.24 32.19 -5.50
N ALA A 494 -5.77 31.44 -4.54
CA ALA A 494 -5.37 31.51 -3.15
C ALA A 494 -4.01 30.84 -2.91
N GLU A 495 -3.54 30.00 -3.84
CA GLU A 495 -2.23 29.32 -3.79
C GLU A 495 -2.02 28.44 -2.53
N VAL A 496 -3.11 27.99 -1.91
CA VAL A 496 -3.07 27.01 -0.81
C VAL A 496 -3.05 25.59 -1.41
N PRO A 497 -1.98 24.80 -1.19
CA PRO A 497 -1.89 23.44 -1.73
C PRO A 497 -3.00 22.55 -1.18
N THR A 498 -3.62 21.76 -2.05
CA THR A 498 -4.69 20.83 -1.65
C THR A 498 -4.14 19.54 -1.04
N GLU A 499 -2.88 19.23 -1.34
CA GLU A 499 -2.22 17.97 -1.03
C GLU A 499 -1.89 17.86 0.46
N ILE A 500 -1.68 19.00 1.13
CA ILE A 500 -1.38 19.06 2.57
C ILE A 500 -2.56 18.50 3.40
N TRP A 501 -3.78 18.72 2.94
CA TRP A 501 -5.01 18.30 3.63
C TRP A 501 -5.27 16.80 3.53
N GLN A 502 -4.77 16.16 2.46
CA GLN A 502 -4.90 14.72 2.23
C GLN A 502 -4.02 13.87 3.16
N ALA A 503 -3.01 14.49 3.78
CA ALA A 503 -2.07 13.84 4.68
C ALA A 503 -2.47 13.90 6.17
N LEU A 504 -3.61 14.53 6.50
CA LEU A 504 -4.04 14.70 7.89
C LEU A 504 -4.53 13.38 8.51
N LEU A 505 -4.02 13.06 9.70
CA LEU A 505 -4.44 11.92 10.52
C LEU A 505 -5.58 12.32 11.46
N LEU A 506 -6.83 12.18 10.98
CA LEU A 506 -8.03 12.54 11.74
C LEU A 506 -8.77 11.28 12.22
N GLN A 507 -8.93 11.12 13.54
CA GLN A 507 -9.60 9.96 14.15
C GLN A 507 -11.09 10.18 14.42
N SER A 508 -11.55 11.43 14.37
CA SER A 508 -12.92 11.84 14.72
C SER A 508 -13.74 12.16 13.47
N LYS A 509 -14.98 11.66 13.41
CA LYS A 509 -15.97 12.04 12.39
C LYS A 509 -16.17 13.55 12.34
N THR A 510 -16.14 14.22 13.49
CA THR A 510 -16.30 15.67 13.57
C THR A 510 -15.14 16.41 12.89
N ASP A 511 -13.91 15.94 13.10
CA ASP A 511 -12.74 16.53 12.44
C ASP A 511 -12.75 16.25 10.93
N MET A 512 -13.22 15.07 10.50
CA MET A 512 -13.40 14.76 9.06
C MET A 512 -14.44 15.69 8.40
N ILE A 513 -15.53 16.04 9.11
CA ILE A 513 -16.52 17.02 8.60
C ILE A 513 -15.91 18.41 8.50
N ARG A 514 -15.08 18.83 9.48
CA ARG A 514 -14.33 20.10 9.41
C ARG A 514 -13.41 20.14 8.20
N LEU A 515 -12.65 19.05 7.96
CA LEU A 515 -11.79 18.93 6.80
C LEU A 515 -12.58 19.01 5.49
N GLN A 516 -13.71 18.31 5.38
CA GLN A 516 -14.55 18.37 4.19
C GLN A 516 -15.02 19.80 3.88
N ARG A 517 -15.39 20.59 4.90
CA ARG A 517 -15.78 22.00 4.72
C ARG A 517 -14.61 22.84 4.21
N LEU A 518 -13.42 22.63 4.76
CA LEU A 518 -12.20 23.30 4.34
C LEU A 518 -11.87 22.97 2.87
N GLU A 519 -11.87 21.69 2.50
CA GLU A 519 -11.60 21.25 1.14
C GLU A 519 -12.64 21.79 0.15
N THR A 520 -13.92 21.77 0.54
CA THR A 520 -15.01 22.32 -0.27
C THR A 520 -14.81 23.82 -0.53
N TYR A 521 -14.40 24.57 0.48
CA TYR A 521 -14.10 26.00 0.33
C TYR A 521 -12.92 26.24 -0.62
N LEU A 522 -11.81 25.52 -0.43
CA LEU A 522 -10.62 25.67 -1.27
C LEU A 522 -10.88 25.25 -2.73
N MET A 523 -11.63 24.18 -2.95
CA MET A 523 -12.05 23.77 -4.30
C MET A 523 -12.95 24.82 -4.96
N GLY A 524 -13.87 25.44 -4.21
CA GLY A 524 -14.67 26.56 -4.70
C GLY A 524 -13.85 27.82 -5.02
N ARG A 525 -12.71 28.00 -4.34
CA ARG A 525 -11.76 29.10 -4.59
C ARG A 525 -10.82 28.82 -5.76
N LYS A 526 -10.52 27.57 -6.08
CA LYS A 526 -9.73 27.16 -7.25
C LYS A 526 -10.51 27.43 -8.54
N ARG A 527 -10.15 28.50 -9.24
CA ARG A 527 -10.56 28.76 -10.64
C ARG A 527 -9.45 28.33 -11.59
N THR A 528 -9.81 28.03 -12.84
CA THR A 528 -8.84 27.88 -13.93
C THR A 528 -7.88 29.07 -13.94
N PRO A 529 -6.56 28.87 -14.06
CA PRO A 529 -5.55 29.91 -13.86
C PRO A 529 -5.67 31.00 -14.93
N SER A 530 -6.44 32.05 -14.63
CA SER A 530 -6.69 33.16 -15.54
C SER A 530 -5.79 34.37 -15.25
N LYS A 531 -5.18 34.44 -14.05
CA LYS A 531 -4.42 35.61 -13.60
C LYS A 531 -3.10 35.19 -12.95
N PRO A 532 -2.04 36.03 -13.01
CA PRO A 532 -0.76 35.76 -12.37
C PRO A 532 -0.85 35.66 -10.84
N SER A 533 0.11 34.97 -10.23
CA SER A 533 0.22 34.80 -8.77
C SER A 533 0.22 36.13 -8.01
N VAL A 534 -0.57 36.22 -6.93
CA VAL A 534 -0.62 37.40 -6.04
C VAL A 534 0.69 37.56 -5.26
N PHE A 535 1.35 36.45 -4.94
CA PHE A 535 2.54 36.43 -4.10
C PHE A 535 3.85 36.52 -4.88
N ARG A 536 3.84 36.27 -6.20
CA ARG A 536 5.06 36.17 -7.02
C ARG A 536 5.12 37.16 -8.18
N SER A 537 3.99 37.77 -8.57
CA SER A 537 3.94 38.64 -9.75
C SER A 537 3.77 40.10 -9.35
N PHE A 538 4.83 40.89 -9.49
CA PHE A 538 4.85 42.32 -9.13
C PHE A 538 5.32 43.14 -10.33
N GLY A 539 4.42 43.40 -11.29
CA GLY A 539 4.77 44.19 -12.49
C GLY A 539 4.08 43.75 -13.78
N ASP A 540 3.49 42.56 -13.78
CA ASP A 540 2.61 42.15 -14.88
C ASP A 540 1.33 43.00 -14.89
N SER A 541 0.87 43.41 -16.07
CA SER A 541 -0.33 44.24 -16.23
C SER A 541 -1.59 43.65 -15.58
N MET A 542 -1.66 42.32 -15.47
CA MET A 542 -2.75 41.56 -14.87
C MET A 542 -2.46 41.14 -13.42
N SER A 543 -1.28 41.44 -12.89
CA SER A 543 -0.95 41.19 -11.48
C SER A 543 -1.83 42.02 -10.54
N PHE A 544 -2.09 41.46 -9.35
CA PHE A 544 -2.95 42.11 -8.36
C PHE A 544 -2.46 43.52 -7.96
N PRO A 545 -1.17 43.75 -7.64
CA PRO A 545 -0.69 45.08 -7.23
C PRO A 545 -0.90 46.15 -8.31
N VAL A 546 -0.66 45.82 -9.58
CA VAL A 546 -0.82 46.76 -10.71
C VAL A 546 -2.29 47.12 -10.91
N ARG A 547 -3.18 46.13 -10.95
CA ARG A 547 -4.63 46.37 -11.10
C ARG A 547 -5.21 47.10 -9.89
N TYR A 548 -4.75 46.79 -8.69
CA TYR A 548 -5.23 47.42 -7.46
C TYR A 548 -4.82 48.90 -7.43
N PHE A 549 -3.58 49.20 -7.81
CA PHE A 549 -3.09 50.57 -7.97
C PHE A 549 -3.91 51.35 -9.02
N GLN A 550 -4.19 50.74 -10.19
CA GLN A 550 -5.00 51.36 -11.25
C GLN A 550 -6.44 51.69 -10.82
N GLN A 551 -6.98 50.98 -9.84
CA GLN A 551 -8.34 51.20 -9.31
C GLN A 551 -8.37 52.09 -8.05
N SER A 552 -7.21 52.50 -7.52
CA SER A 552 -7.13 53.28 -6.28
C SER A 552 -6.69 54.72 -6.53
N PRO A 553 -7.63 55.70 -6.55
CA PRO A 553 -7.29 57.11 -6.70
C PRO A 553 -6.35 57.62 -5.60
N ILE A 554 -6.48 57.07 -4.39
CA ILE A 554 -5.64 57.41 -3.24
C ILE A 554 -4.18 57.04 -3.52
N LEU A 555 -3.93 55.83 -4.01
CA LEU A 555 -2.57 55.38 -4.34
C LEU A 555 -2.00 56.16 -5.53
N GLN A 556 -2.81 56.51 -6.52
CA GLN A 556 -2.39 57.33 -7.65
C GLN A 556 -2.01 58.76 -7.23
N SER A 557 -2.83 59.40 -6.39
CA SER A 557 -2.51 60.70 -5.80
C SER A 557 -1.23 60.66 -4.96
N LYS A 558 -1.06 59.59 -4.16
CA LYS A 558 0.17 59.39 -3.39
C LYS A 558 1.40 59.21 -4.29
N LYS A 559 1.28 58.53 -5.44
CA LYS A 559 2.35 58.42 -6.43
C LYS A 559 2.72 59.81 -6.99
N VAL A 560 1.74 60.61 -7.39
CA VAL A 560 1.98 61.98 -7.89
C VAL A 560 2.70 62.82 -6.84
N SER A 561 2.25 62.78 -5.58
CA SER A 561 2.92 63.51 -4.48
C SER A 561 4.37 63.06 -4.26
N ILE A 562 4.65 61.75 -4.40
CA ILE A 562 6.02 61.22 -4.32
C ILE A 562 6.87 61.72 -5.49
N GLU A 563 6.34 61.72 -6.71
CA GLU A 563 7.03 62.19 -7.92
C GLU A 563 7.30 63.70 -7.87
N GLU A 564 6.34 64.51 -7.42
CA GLU A 564 6.52 65.96 -7.20
C GLU A 564 7.61 66.25 -6.17
N ARG A 565 7.60 65.54 -5.04
CA ARG A 565 8.65 65.67 -4.02
C ARG A 565 10.01 65.27 -4.55
N ALA A 566 10.09 64.17 -5.32
CA ALA A 566 11.33 63.72 -5.93
C ALA A 566 11.88 64.73 -6.95
N GLU A 567 11.03 65.40 -7.74
CA GLU A 567 11.47 66.44 -8.68
C GLU A 567 11.93 67.71 -7.94
N LEU A 568 11.27 68.10 -6.85
CA LEU A 568 11.74 69.19 -5.98
C LEU A 568 13.12 68.89 -5.38
N ASP A 569 13.30 67.67 -4.85
CA ASP A 569 14.58 67.23 -4.27
C ASP A 569 15.69 67.21 -5.35
N LYS A 570 15.37 66.75 -6.57
CA LYS A 570 16.29 66.78 -7.71
C LYS A 570 16.66 68.20 -8.13
N GLN A 571 15.71 69.13 -8.22
CA GLN A 571 16.01 70.52 -8.54
C GLN A 571 16.88 71.19 -7.47
N ALA A 572 16.62 70.92 -6.19
CA ALA A 572 17.48 71.38 -5.10
C ALA A 572 18.91 70.84 -5.27
N LYS A 573 19.07 69.56 -5.63
CA LYS A 573 20.39 68.96 -5.84
C LYS A 573 21.12 69.50 -7.08
N ILE A 574 20.40 69.84 -8.15
CA ILE A 574 20.97 70.52 -9.33
C ILE A 574 21.50 71.92 -8.95
N LYS A 575 20.73 72.69 -8.18
CA LYS A 575 21.17 74.03 -7.70
C LYS A 575 22.38 73.94 -6.78
N GLU A 576 22.40 72.94 -5.89
CA GLU A 576 23.56 72.67 -5.04
C GLU A 576 24.79 72.32 -5.90
N PHE A 577 24.62 71.45 -6.91
CA PHE A 577 25.69 71.08 -7.82
C PHE A 577 26.23 72.27 -8.62
N SER A 578 25.36 73.15 -9.16
CA SER A 578 25.82 74.36 -9.87
C SER A 578 26.61 75.28 -8.95
N HIS A 579 26.12 75.51 -7.73
CA HIS A 579 26.82 76.34 -6.75
C HIS A 579 28.20 75.76 -6.37
N LEU A 580 28.28 74.45 -6.15
CA LEU A 580 29.55 73.77 -5.88
C LEU A 580 30.51 73.82 -7.07
N LYS A 581 29.99 73.73 -8.30
CA LYS A 581 30.79 73.82 -9.54
C LYS A 581 31.33 75.23 -9.77
N ASP A 582 30.53 76.27 -9.51
CA ASP A 582 30.98 77.66 -9.60
C ASP A 582 32.09 77.93 -8.58
N ARG A 583 31.88 77.50 -7.33
CA ARG A 583 32.89 77.59 -6.28
C ARG A 583 34.18 76.84 -6.64
N TYR A 584 34.07 75.66 -7.26
CA TYR A 584 35.23 74.94 -7.77
C TYR A 584 35.96 75.73 -8.86
N ASN A 585 35.24 76.32 -9.82
CA ASN A 585 35.83 77.14 -10.88
C ASN A 585 36.53 78.39 -10.32
N ASP A 586 35.93 79.07 -9.35
CA ASP A 586 36.53 80.23 -8.67
C ASP A 586 37.82 79.85 -7.95
N LEU A 587 37.80 78.75 -7.18
CA LEU A 587 38.99 78.21 -6.52
C LEU A 587 40.07 77.84 -7.54
N MET A 588 39.71 77.21 -8.66
CA MET A 588 40.66 76.88 -9.73
C MET A 588 41.22 78.12 -10.43
N GLN A 589 40.44 79.19 -10.61
CA GLN A 589 40.93 80.47 -11.11
C GLN A 589 41.90 81.12 -10.13
N GLN A 590 41.61 81.12 -8.83
CA GLN A 590 42.53 81.62 -7.81
C GLN A 590 43.86 80.87 -7.82
N THR A 591 43.84 79.54 -7.94
CA THR A 591 45.05 78.72 -8.05
C THR A 591 45.84 79.03 -9.33
N ARG A 592 45.17 79.28 -10.46
CA ARG A 592 45.81 79.69 -11.72
C ARG A 592 46.41 81.10 -11.64
N GLN A 593 45.73 82.05 -10.99
CA GLN A 593 46.25 83.40 -10.75
C GLN A 593 47.48 83.35 -9.84
N GLN A 594 47.43 82.59 -8.75
CA GLN A 594 48.59 82.36 -7.89
C GLN A 594 49.75 81.68 -8.65
N SER A 595 49.46 80.74 -9.56
CA SER A 595 50.50 80.12 -10.39
C SER A 595 51.10 81.08 -11.44
N SER A 596 50.38 82.13 -11.87
CA SER A 596 50.90 83.16 -12.78
C SER A 596 51.76 84.22 -12.08
N TYR A 597 51.67 84.34 -10.75
CA TYR A 597 52.56 85.16 -9.92
C TYR A 597 53.92 84.49 -9.66
N PHE A 598 54.07 83.20 -9.99
CA PHE A 598 55.31 82.41 -9.83
C PHE A 598 55.97 82.07 -11.17
N LYS A 599 55.74 82.85 -12.23
CA LYS A 599 56.50 82.77 -13.49
C LYS A 599 57.19 84.09 -13.82
#